data_AF-A0A0C2G271-F1
#
_entry.id   AF-A0A0C2G271-F1
#
_cell.length_a   1.000
_cell.length_b   1.000
_cell.length_c   1.000
_cell.angle_alpha   90.00
_cell.angle_beta   90.00
_cell.angle_gamma   90.00
#
_symmetry.space_group_name_H-M   'P 1'
#
loop_
_entity.id
_entity.type
_entity.pdbx_description
1 polymer ?
#
loop_
_entity_poly.entity_id
_entity_poly.type
_entity_poly.pdbx_seq_one_letter_code
_entity_poly.pdbx_strand_id
1 'polypeptide(L)'
;IHAVLTSFGPVIGVFTGGFLLNLYDDFDRVDHPPIARNDPRWIGAWWVGFLASAIAALVIAFPILAFARELPEAKRHRAKDVNQVHAVNGDVNEKAPKEAKQLPIVVMKICRNPTFIVCIVIGIFESIIINGFAAFMPKILETLLSTTPILASYLSCKFISCCSR
;
A
#
# COMPACT_ATOMS: atom_id res chain seq x y z
N ILE A 1 6.07 14.93 -5.44
CA ILE A 1 5.17 14.97 -4.25
C ILE A 1 4.61 13.59 -3.92
N HIS A 2 3.95 12.90 -4.86
CA HIS A 2 3.44 11.53 -4.62
C HIS A 2 4.51 10.56 -4.11
N ALA A 3 5.65 10.45 -4.82
CA ALA A 3 6.74 9.54 -4.42
C ALA A 3 7.31 9.83 -3.02
N VAL A 4 7.38 11.11 -2.63
CA VAL A 4 7.90 11.52 -1.32
C VAL A 4 6.96 11.07 -0.21
N LEU A 5 5.64 11.18 -0.41
CA LEU A 5 4.63 10.75 0.55
C LEU A 5 4.62 9.22 0.74
N THR A 6 4.81 8.45 -0.34
CA THR A 6 4.90 6.99 -0.27
C THR A 6 6.21 6.49 0.35
N SER A 7 7.32 7.22 0.24
CA SER A 7 8.59 6.82 0.85
C SER A 7 8.63 6.94 2.38
N PHE A 8 7.78 7.78 2.99
CA PHE A 8 7.74 7.91 4.45
C PHE A 8 7.25 6.64 5.15
N GLY A 9 6.35 5.88 4.53
CA GLY A 9 5.79 4.66 5.10
C GLY A 9 6.86 3.62 5.44
N PRO A 10 7.69 3.19 4.48
CA PRO A 10 8.78 2.24 4.72
C PRO A 10 9.78 2.74 5.77
N VAL A 11 10.12 4.03 5.77
CA VAL A 11 11.04 4.61 6.75
C VAL A 11 10.46 4.50 8.17
N ILE A 12 9.25 5.01 8.37
CA ILE A 12 8.58 4.96 9.68
C ILE A 12 8.39 3.51 10.13
N GLY A 13 8.08 2.60 9.20
CA GLY A 13 7.93 1.17 9.47
C GLY A 13 9.21 0.50 9.96
N VAL A 14 10.35 0.76 9.31
CA VAL A 14 11.65 0.20 9.73
C VAL A 14 12.08 0.74 11.08
N PHE A 15 11.91 2.06 11.33
CA PHE A 15 12.23 2.66 12.63
C PHE A 15 11.35 2.09 13.75
N THR A 16 10.04 2.02 13.51
CA THR A 16 9.08 1.47 14.48
C THR A 16 9.37 -0.02 14.72
N GLY A 17 9.60 -0.81 13.67
CA GLY A 17 9.99 -2.22 13.79
C GLY A 17 11.30 -2.43 14.57
N GLY A 18 12.30 -1.57 14.34
CA GLY A 18 13.55 -1.55 15.11
C GLY A 18 13.33 -1.26 16.59
N PHE A 19 12.42 -0.35 16.92
CA PHE A 19 12.04 -0.09 18.31
C PHE A 19 11.30 -1.27 18.93
N LEU A 20 10.38 -1.92 18.21
CA LEU A 20 9.63 -3.09 18.69
C LEU A 20 10.54 -4.30 18.99
N LEU A 21 11.67 -4.45 18.29
CA LEU A 21 12.69 -5.47 18.59
C LEU A 21 13.37 -5.28 19.95
N ASN A 22 13.34 -4.06 20.50
CA ASN A 22 13.88 -3.77 21.83
C ASN A 22 12.92 -4.12 22.97
N LEU A 23 11.64 -4.33 22.67
CA LEU A 23 10.60 -4.70 23.63
C LEU A 23 10.40 -6.22 23.61
N TYR A 24 10.56 -6.89 24.74
CA TYR A 24 10.32 -8.33 24.86
C TYR A 24 8.83 -8.65 24.68
N ASP A 25 8.49 -9.68 23.91
CA ASP A 25 7.09 -10.05 23.60
C ASP A 25 6.20 -10.28 24.83
N ASP A 26 6.74 -10.88 25.88
CA ASP A 26 6.04 -11.31 27.11
C ASP A 26 6.28 -10.31 28.28
N PHE A 27 6.01 -9.03 28.07
CA PHE A 27 6.11 -8.01 29.14
C PHE A 27 4.95 -8.09 30.17
N ASP A 28 3.84 -8.73 29.81
CA ASP A 28 2.61 -8.85 30.63
C ASP A 28 2.56 -10.14 31.47
N ARG A 29 3.57 -11.01 31.37
CA ARG A 29 3.67 -12.24 32.15
C ARG A 29 4.16 -11.95 33.57
N VAL A 30 3.43 -12.40 34.59
CA VAL A 30 3.78 -12.22 36.02
C VAL A 30 5.09 -12.91 36.40
N ASP A 31 5.46 -13.99 35.68
CA ASP A 31 6.75 -14.66 35.83
C ASP A 31 7.71 -14.13 34.75
N HIS A 32 8.65 -13.25 35.15
CA HIS A 32 9.70 -12.75 34.27
C HIS A 32 10.96 -13.62 34.41
N PRO A 33 11.18 -14.66 33.58
CA PRO A 33 12.48 -15.31 33.52
C PRO A 33 13.53 -14.28 33.07
N PRO A 34 14.74 -14.26 33.67
CA PRO A 34 15.79 -13.31 33.29
C PRO A 34 16.39 -13.71 31.95
N ILE A 35 15.68 -13.39 30.86
CA ILE A 35 16.12 -13.65 29.50
C ILE A 35 16.94 -12.45 29.05
N ALA A 36 18.23 -12.70 28.78
CA ALA A 36 19.09 -11.65 28.25
C ALA A 36 18.72 -11.37 26.78
N ARG A 37 18.92 -10.14 26.32
CA ARG A 37 18.68 -9.75 24.91
C ARG A 37 19.48 -10.59 23.90
N ASN A 38 20.54 -11.25 24.35
CA ASN A 38 21.40 -12.09 23.53
C ASN A 38 20.94 -13.56 23.48
N ASP A 39 19.90 -13.94 24.23
CA ASP A 39 19.36 -15.29 24.17
C ASP A 39 18.58 -15.52 22.87
N PRO A 40 18.73 -16.69 22.23
CA PRO A 40 18.00 -17.06 21.01
C PRO A 40 16.48 -17.16 21.21
N ARG A 41 16.00 -17.05 22.46
CA ARG A 41 14.59 -17.01 22.83
C ARG A 41 14.01 -15.58 22.86
N TRP A 42 14.83 -14.55 22.63
CA TRP A 42 14.38 -13.17 22.52
C TRP A 42 13.60 -12.97 21.23
N ILE A 43 12.28 -12.85 21.37
CA ILE A 43 11.38 -12.45 20.29
C ILE A 43 10.88 -11.05 20.67
N GLY A 44 11.11 -10.08 19.78
CA GLY A 44 10.58 -8.73 19.96
C GLY A 44 9.06 -8.71 19.84
N ALA A 45 8.40 -7.72 20.43
CA ALA A 45 6.94 -7.57 20.45
C ALA A 45 6.36 -7.21 19.06
N TRP A 46 6.44 -8.16 18.12
CA TRP A 46 6.09 -8.02 16.70
C TRP A 46 4.60 -7.72 16.49
N TRP A 47 3.74 -8.25 17.35
CA TRP A 47 2.28 -8.08 17.28
C TRP A 47 1.84 -6.62 17.50
N VAL A 48 2.62 -5.83 18.23
CA VAL A 48 2.33 -4.42 18.51
C VAL A 48 2.23 -3.62 17.20
N GLY A 49 2.96 -4.01 16.17
CA GLY A 49 2.89 -3.39 14.85
C GLY A 49 1.51 -3.55 14.18
N PHE A 50 0.86 -4.70 14.36
CA PHE A 50 -0.49 -4.90 13.81
C PHE A 50 -1.53 -4.07 14.56
N LEU A 51 -1.42 -3.98 15.89
CA LEU A 51 -2.34 -3.18 16.68
C LEU A 51 -2.19 -1.68 16.37
N ALA A 52 -0.95 -1.18 16.28
CA ALA A 52 -0.67 0.20 15.92
C ALA A 52 -1.17 0.54 14.50
N SER A 53 -0.94 -0.36 13.52
CA SER A 53 -1.43 -0.15 12.15
C SER A 53 -2.96 -0.20 12.06
N ALA A 54 -3.63 -1.07 12.82
CA ALA A 54 -5.09 -1.10 12.91
C ALA A 54 -5.67 0.20 13.48
N ILE A 55 -5.08 0.75 14.55
CA ILE A 55 -5.50 2.02 15.12
C ILE A 55 -5.29 3.15 14.13
N ALA A 56 -4.12 3.22 13.49
CA ALA A 56 -3.83 4.22 12.46
C ALA A 56 -4.83 4.15 11.29
N ALA A 57 -5.18 2.94 10.85
CA ALA A 57 -6.19 2.73 9.82
C ALA A 57 -7.58 3.22 10.25
N LEU A 58 -7.99 3.00 11.50
CA LEU A 58 -9.25 3.53 12.03
C LEU A 58 -9.26 5.06 12.09
N VAL A 59 -8.14 5.67 12.51
CA VAL A 59 -7.98 7.13 12.54
C VAL A 59 -8.07 7.73 11.15
N ILE A 60 -7.49 7.07 10.13
CA ILE A 60 -7.55 7.51 8.73
C ILE A 60 -8.93 7.22 8.10
N ALA A 61 -9.61 6.14 8.51
CA ALA A 61 -10.94 5.82 8.03
C ALA A 61 -11.96 6.90 8.41
N PHE A 62 -11.84 7.50 9.60
CA PHE A 62 -12.76 8.53 10.07
C PHE A 62 -12.88 9.76 9.15
N PRO A 63 -11.79 10.48 8.76
CA PRO A 63 -11.88 11.59 7.82
C PRO A 63 -12.30 11.15 6.41
N ILE A 64 -11.94 9.94 5.97
CA ILE A 64 -12.40 9.41 4.67
C ILE A 64 -13.91 9.21 4.67
N LEU A 65 -14.48 8.70 5.77
CA LEU A 65 -15.92 8.54 5.92
C LEU A 65 -16.65 9.89 6.06
N ALA A 66 -15.97 10.91 6.56
CA ALA A 66 -16.49 12.27 6.64
C ALA A 66 -16.55 12.98 5.27
N PHE A 67 -15.86 12.49 4.23
CA PHE A 67 -16.05 12.99 2.88
C PHE A 67 -17.45 12.64 2.36
N ALA A 68 -18.12 13.63 1.77
CA ALA A 68 -19.44 13.44 1.18
C ALA A 68 -19.38 12.30 0.14
N ARG A 69 -20.22 11.28 0.34
CA ARG A 69 -20.29 10.07 -0.51
C ARG A 69 -20.45 10.37 -2.00
N GLU A 70 -20.98 11.54 -2.33
CA GLU A 70 -21.14 12.02 -3.69
C GLU A 70 -20.81 13.51 -3.75
N LEU A 71 -19.83 13.88 -4.59
CA LEU A 71 -19.61 15.28 -4.92
C LEU A 71 -20.84 15.82 -5.67
N PRO A 72 -21.35 17.03 -5.36
CA PRO A 72 -22.51 17.61 -6.04
C PRO A 72 -22.32 17.76 -7.55
N GLU A 73 -21.07 17.86 -8.00
CA GLU A 73 -20.69 17.85 -9.41
C GLU A 73 -20.94 16.47 -10.07
N ALA A 74 -20.61 15.36 -9.39
CA ALA A 74 -20.89 14.01 -9.88
C ALA A 74 -22.40 13.76 -10.02
N LYS A 75 -23.23 14.31 -9.12
CA LYS A 75 -24.70 14.30 -9.26
C LYS A 75 -25.16 15.05 -10.51
N ARG A 76 -24.57 16.21 -10.80
CA ARG A 76 -24.92 17.04 -11.96
C ARG A 76 -24.52 16.39 -13.29
N HIS A 77 -23.39 15.70 -13.35
CA HIS A 77 -22.97 14.92 -14.53
C HIS A 77 -23.89 13.72 -14.76
N ARG A 78 -24.20 12.96 -13.70
CA ARG A 78 -25.14 11.83 -13.80
C ARG A 78 -26.54 12.28 -14.24
N ALA A 79 -27.03 13.42 -13.74
CA ALA A 79 -28.32 13.97 -14.18
C ALA A 79 -28.32 14.41 -15.66
N LYS A 80 -27.20 14.94 -16.17
CA LYS A 80 -27.06 15.28 -17.60
C LYS A 80 -27.05 14.04 -18.50
N ASP A 81 -26.31 13.00 -18.12
CA ASP A 81 -26.26 11.73 -18.88
C ASP A 81 -27.62 11.04 -18.91
N VAL A 82 -28.34 11.04 -17.78
CA VAL A 82 -29.70 10.48 -17.69
C VAL A 82 -30.67 11.24 -18.60
N ASN A 83 -30.59 12.59 -18.64
CA ASN A 83 -31.44 13.38 -19.54
C ASN A 83 -31.16 13.13 -21.03
N GLN A 84 -29.91 12.90 -21.42
CA GLN A 84 -29.60 12.56 -22.82
C GLN A 84 -30.14 11.18 -23.23
N VAL A 85 -30.18 10.21 -22.31
CA VAL A 85 -30.71 8.87 -22.60
C VAL A 85 -32.25 8.85 -22.61
N HIS A 86 -32.91 9.61 -21.73
CA HIS A 86 -34.38 9.71 -21.68
C HIS A 86 -34.96 10.55 -22.82
N ALA A 87 -34.19 11.48 -23.41
CA ALA A 87 -34.59 12.18 -24.63
C ALA A 87 -34.63 11.28 -25.89
N VAL A 88 -33.97 10.12 -25.84
CA VAL A 88 -33.89 9.16 -26.96
C VAL A 88 -34.86 7.98 -26.79
N ASN A 89 -35.24 7.60 -25.58
CA ASN A 89 -36.20 6.52 -25.32
C ASN A 89 -37.19 6.95 -24.23
N GLY A 90 -38.39 7.32 -24.64
CA GLY A 90 -39.42 7.90 -23.78
C GLY A 90 -40.30 6.87 -23.09
N ASP A 91 -39.74 5.83 -22.48
CA ASP A 91 -40.52 4.76 -21.85
C ASP A 91 -39.63 3.70 -21.19
N VAL A 92 -39.20 3.92 -19.95
CA VAL A 92 -39.00 2.81 -19.00
C VAL A 92 -39.09 3.30 -17.56
N ASN A 93 -40.18 2.88 -16.94
CA ASN A 93 -40.42 2.92 -15.51
C ASN A 93 -39.48 1.93 -14.77
N GLU A 94 -39.05 2.34 -13.57
CA GLU A 94 -38.80 1.48 -12.41
C GLU A 94 -37.42 0.78 -12.19
N LYS A 95 -36.89 1.01 -10.97
CA LYS A 95 -35.93 0.25 -10.14
C LYS A 95 -34.42 0.25 -10.52
N ALA A 96 -33.65 1.04 -9.75
CA ALA A 96 -32.31 0.62 -9.31
C ALA A 96 -32.46 -0.70 -8.51
N PRO A 97 -31.85 -1.81 -8.95
CA PRO A 97 -30.40 -2.05 -8.81
C PRO A 97 -29.82 -2.85 -10.00
N LYS A 98 -29.27 -2.18 -11.02
CA LYS A 98 -28.53 -2.86 -12.11
C LYS A 98 -27.01 -2.65 -12.05
N GLU A 99 -26.53 -1.71 -11.23
CA GLU A 99 -25.11 -1.32 -11.18
C GLU A 99 -24.17 -2.45 -10.75
N ALA A 100 -24.55 -3.27 -9.75
CA ALA A 100 -23.69 -4.36 -9.26
C ALA A 100 -23.47 -5.49 -10.28
N LYS A 101 -24.46 -5.78 -11.14
CA LYS A 101 -24.34 -6.77 -12.22
C LYS A 101 -23.67 -6.22 -13.47
N GLN A 102 -23.68 -4.90 -13.65
CA GLN A 102 -23.00 -4.23 -14.76
C GLN A 102 -21.51 -4.04 -14.50
N LEU A 103 -21.10 -3.94 -13.24
CA LEU A 103 -19.71 -3.81 -12.81
C LEU A 103 -18.77 -4.91 -13.37
N PRO A 104 -19.07 -6.22 -13.24
CA PRO A 104 -18.21 -7.26 -13.81
C PRO A 104 -18.12 -7.20 -15.34
N ILE A 105 -19.20 -6.78 -16.02
CA ILE A 105 -19.21 -6.64 -17.48
C ILE A 105 -18.31 -5.48 -17.93
N VAL A 106 -18.35 -4.36 -17.20
CA VAL A 106 -17.49 -3.20 -17.46
C VAL A 106 -16.03 -3.52 -17.16
N VAL A 107 -15.75 -4.19 -16.04
CA VAL A 107 -14.39 -4.67 -15.70
C VAL A 107 -13.86 -5.58 -16.82
N MET A 108 -14.67 -6.52 -17.30
CA MET A 108 -14.28 -7.41 -18.40
C MET A 108 -14.00 -6.64 -19.70
N LYS A 109 -14.77 -5.57 -20.00
CA LYS A 109 -14.53 -4.70 -21.16
C LYS A 109 -13.24 -3.89 -21.01
N ILE A 110 -12.95 -3.37 -19.82
CA ILE A 110 -11.70 -2.64 -19.52
C ILE A 110 -10.50 -3.58 -19.64
N CYS A 111 -10.59 -4.80 -19.09
CA CYS A 111 -9.54 -5.82 -19.21
C CYS A 111 -9.31 -6.30 -20.66
N ARG A 112 -10.27 -6.13 -21.56
CA ARG A 112 -10.11 -6.46 -22.98
C ARG A 112 -9.43 -5.34 -23.77
N ASN A 113 -9.20 -4.17 -23.17
CA ASN A 113 -8.46 -3.08 -23.79
C ASN A 113 -6.94 -3.37 -23.76
N PRO A 114 -6.28 -3.56 -24.92
CA PRO A 114 -4.86 -3.93 -24.95
C PRO A 114 -3.95 -2.87 -24.35
N THR A 115 -4.26 -1.58 -24.51
CA THR A 115 -3.47 -0.49 -23.93
C THR A 115 -3.48 -0.55 -22.41
N PHE A 116 -4.65 -0.83 -21.83
CA PHE A 116 -4.80 -0.94 -20.37
C PHE A 116 -4.01 -2.13 -19.81
N ILE A 117 -4.07 -3.28 -20.48
CA ILE A 117 -3.30 -4.47 -20.09
C ILE A 117 -1.80 -4.21 -20.20
N VAL A 118 -1.33 -3.57 -21.27
CA VAL A 118 0.09 -3.22 -21.42
C VAL A 118 0.55 -2.29 -20.29
N CYS A 119 -0.23 -1.28 -19.93
CA CYS A 119 0.10 -0.41 -18.79
C CYS A 119 0.20 -1.17 -17.46
N ILE A 120 -0.74 -2.11 -17.20
CA ILE A 120 -0.68 -2.96 -15.99
C ILE A 120 0.57 -3.83 -16.02
N VAL A 121 0.86 -4.48 -17.14
CA VAL A 121 2.01 -5.36 -17.31
C VAL A 121 3.31 -4.59 -17.04
N ILE A 122 3.46 -3.38 -17.60
CA ILE A 122 4.60 -2.49 -17.33
C ILE A 122 4.73 -2.20 -15.84
N GLY A 123 3.63 -1.81 -15.17
CA GLY A 123 3.65 -1.53 -13.73
C GLY A 123 4.00 -2.75 -12.86
N ILE A 124 3.59 -3.95 -13.28
CA ILE A 124 3.98 -5.20 -12.62
C ILE A 124 5.48 -5.45 -12.78
N PHE A 125 6.02 -5.32 -14.00
CA PHE A 125 7.46 -5.50 -14.24
C PHE A 125 8.30 -4.48 -13.46
N GLU A 126 7.89 -3.22 -13.44
CA GLU A 126 8.52 -2.17 -12.64
C GLU A 126 8.53 -2.53 -11.15
N SER A 127 7.38 -2.99 -10.62
CA SER A 127 7.25 -3.40 -9.21
C SER A 127 8.14 -4.61 -8.86
N ILE A 128 8.24 -5.60 -9.75
CA ILE A 128 9.10 -6.77 -9.57
C ILE A 128 10.56 -6.36 -9.52
N ILE A 129 10.99 -5.50 -10.44
CA ILE A 129 12.37 -5.00 -10.49
C ILE A 129 12.67 -4.23 -9.20
N ILE A 130 11.86 -3.27 -8.81
CA ILE A 130 12.09 -2.46 -7.60
C ILE A 130 12.16 -3.34 -6.35
N ASN A 131 11.22 -4.27 -6.17
CA ASN A 131 11.20 -5.13 -4.99
C ASN A 131 12.36 -6.13 -4.95
N GLY A 132 12.73 -6.69 -6.11
CA GLY A 132 13.88 -7.58 -6.23
C GLY A 132 15.20 -6.86 -5.93
N PHE A 133 15.40 -5.67 -6.49
CA PHE A 133 16.57 -4.85 -6.17
C PHE A 133 16.56 -4.44 -4.69
N ALA A 134 15.44 -3.99 -4.14
CA ALA A 134 15.37 -3.59 -2.73
C ALA A 134 15.77 -4.72 -1.77
N ALA A 135 15.34 -5.96 -2.04
CA ALA A 135 15.61 -7.11 -1.19
C ALA A 135 17.07 -7.62 -1.29
N PHE A 136 17.63 -7.68 -2.49
CA PHE A 136 18.91 -8.36 -2.72
C PHE A 136 20.10 -7.41 -2.94
N MET A 137 19.86 -6.17 -3.37
CA MET A 137 20.94 -5.21 -3.69
C MET A 137 21.88 -4.93 -2.52
N PRO A 138 21.41 -4.70 -1.27
CA PRO A 138 22.31 -4.44 -0.15
C PRO A 138 23.29 -5.59 0.07
N LYS A 139 22.83 -6.84 -0.06
CA LYS A 139 23.66 -8.02 0.17
C LYS A 139 24.64 -8.28 -0.97
N ILE A 140 24.23 -8.00 -2.20
CA ILE A 140 25.10 -8.07 -3.38
C ILE A 140 26.23 -7.04 -3.25
N LEU A 141 25.92 -5.79 -2.88
CA LEU A 141 26.93 -4.75 -2.69
C LEU A 141 27.85 -5.04 -1.50
N GLU A 142 27.33 -5.57 -0.40
CA GLU A 142 28.13 -6.01 0.75
C GLU A 142 29.16 -7.07 0.32
N THR A 143 28.72 -8.07 -0.45
CA THR A 143 29.56 -9.19 -0.91
C THR A 143 30.58 -8.75 -1.96
N LEU A 144 30.19 -7.89 -2.91
CA LEU A 144 31.07 -7.43 -4.00
C LEU A 144 32.08 -6.38 -3.55
N LEU A 145 31.69 -5.47 -2.65
CA LEU A 145 32.56 -4.38 -2.20
C LEU A 145 33.29 -4.70 -0.87
N SER A 146 32.97 -5.83 -0.22
CA SER A 146 33.46 -6.16 1.13
C SER A 146 33.27 -5.00 2.12
N THR A 147 32.18 -4.25 1.96
CA THR A 147 31.87 -3.06 2.77
C THR A 147 30.95 -3.40 3.94
N THR A 148 30.86 -2.51 4.92
CA THR A 148 29.91 -2.71 6.02
C THR A 148 28.47 -2.69 5.47
N PRO A 149 27.55 -3.50 6.04
CA PRO A 149 26.16 -3.60 5.58
C PRO A 149 25.45 -2.24 5.51
N ILE A 150 25.86 -1.30 6.36
CA ILE A 150 25.32 0.05 6.46
C ILE A 150 25.70 0.90 5.23
N LEU A 151 26.97 0.86 4.81
CA LEU A 151 27.43 1.59 3.63
C LEU A 151 26.83 1.00 2.34
N ALA A 152 26.72 -0.32 2.26
CA ALA A 152 26.10 -1.04 1.15
C ALA A 152 24.59 -0.72 1.03
N SER A 153 23.88 -0.66 2.15
CA SER A 153 22.47 -0.28 2.18
C SER A 153 22.27 1.19 1.76
N TYR A 154 23.12 2.10 2.24
CA TYR A 154 23.08 3.51 1.83
C TYR A 154 23.32 3.70 0.33
N LEU A 155 24.31 2.99 -0.23
CA LEU A 155 24.63 3.04 -1.66
C LEU A 155 23.48 2.47 -2.51
N SER A 156 22.84 1.40 -2.05
CA SER A 156 21.65 0.81 -2.67
C SER A 156 20.50 1.82 -2.75
N CYS A 157 20.19 2.49 -1.63
CA CYS A 157 19.14 3.51 -1.59
C CYS A 157 19.42 4.68 -2.55
N LYS A 158 20.68 5.12 -2.65
CA LYS A 158 21.08 6.19 -3.57
C LYS A 158 20.91 5.78 -5.04
N PHE A 159 21.19 4.51 -5.36
CA PHE A 159 21.01 3.97 -6.71
C PHE A 159 19.53 3.89 -7.10
N ILE A 160 18.68 3.36 -6.22
CA ILE A 160 17.23 3.25 -6.43
C ILE A 160 16.61 4.65 -6.59
N SER A 161 17.01 5.61 -5.75
CA SER A 161 16.50 6.98 -5.81
C SER A 161 16.94 7.75 -7.06
N CYS A 162 18.07 7.36 -7.67
CA CYS A 162 18.54 7.92 -8.95
C CYS A 162 17.76 7.32 -10.13
N CYS A 163 17.45 6.02 -10.07
CA CYS A 163 16.73 5.31 -11.13
C CYS A 163 15.22 5.61 -11.16
N SER A 164 14.65 6.09 -10.06
CA SER A 164 13.25 6.49 -9.94
C SER A 164 12.96 7.94 -10.39
N ARG A 165 13.98 8.67 -10.85
CA ARG A 165 13.84 10.04 -11.37
C ARG A 165 13.86 10.01 -12.89
#